data_AF-A0A803JZ84-F1
#
_entry.id   AF-A0A803JZ84-F1
#
_cell.length_a   1.000
_cell.length_b   1.000
_cell.length_c   1.000
_cell.angle_alpha   90.00
_cell.angle_beta   90.00
_cell.angle_gamma   90.00
#
_symmetry.space_group_name_H-M   'P 1'
#
loop_
_entity.id
_entity.type
_entity.pdbx_description
1 polymer ?
#
loop_
_entity_poly.entity_id
_entity_poly.type
_entity_poly.pdbx_seq_one_letter_code
_entity_poly.pdbx_strand_id
1 'polypeptide(L)'
;MTAKLQEGNSSSIISHKMKESKRILALSMIILILTAIIVVGATLIGVYMTQKYTEAVVQMALSGQNGEKVQQTVMVSDKENIALFYVKTNNESSTILYDYKQELITFRQMNSEKCYIMNINQTNAPKLKDILNDIKRFQATNTTRLNNINYNLLEGEEADNIKLGITVNILCSDSTIYWATMSKSEHLRWKIIIPFKIFGFQGSITLEIL
;
A
#
# COMPACT_ATOMS: atom_id res chain seq x y z
N MET A 1 9.63 87.66 -44.22
CA MET A 1 9.57 87.54 -42.75
C MET A 1 8.11 87.38 -42.39
N THR A 2 7.59 86.34 -41.76
CA THR A 2 8.16 85.31 -40.88
C THR A 2 7.25 84.07 -40.95
N ALA A 3 7.83 82.87 -41.05
CA ALA A 3 7.08 81.63 -40.85
C ALA A 3 7.01 81.36 -39.33
N LYS A 4 5.79 81.22 -38.79
CA LYS A 4 5.53 80.79 -37.41
C LYS A 4 5.63 79.26 -37.34
N LEU A 5 6.64 78.77 -36.61
CA LEU A 5 6.83 77.35 -36.28
C LEU A 5 5.82 76.91 -35.21
N GLN A 6 5.24 75.73 -35.43
CA GLN A 6 4.24 75.09 -34.59
C GLN A 6 4.93 74.13 -33.60
N GLU A 7 5.20 74.60 -32.39
CA GLU A 7 5.95 73.86 -31.35
C GLU A 7 5.04 73.21 -30.29
N GLY A 8 3.85 72.73 -30.69
CA GLY A 8 2.78 72.33 -29.75
C GLY A 8 2.40 70.85 -29.70
N ASN A 9 3.06 69.93 -30.43
CA ASN A 9 2.51 68.57 -30.65
C ASN A 9 3.38 67.40 -30.15
N SER A 10 4.61 67.63 -29.67
CA SER A 10 5.53 66.54 -29.31
C SER A 10 5.40 66.07 -27.85
N SER A 11 5.19 67.00 -26.90
CA SER A 11 5.10 66.66 -25.46
C SER A 11 3.81 65.90 -25.08
N SER A 12 2.70 66.10 -25.80
CA SER A 12 1.44 65.40 -25.52
C SER A 12 1.48 63.93 -25.94
N ILE A 13 2.15 63.61 -27.05
CA ILE A 13 2.27 62.25 -27.59
C ILE A 13 3.18 61.37 -26.72
N ILE A 14 4.28 61.92 -26.19
CA ILE A 14 5.22 61.18 -25.32
C ILE A 14 4.56 60.84 -23.96
N SER A 15 3.77 61.77 -23.40
CA SER A 15 3.04 61.55 -22.15
C SER A 15 1.92 60.51 -22.31
N HIS A 16 1.21 60.52 -23.45
CA HIS A 16 0.20 59.50 -23.77
C HIS A 16 0.82 58.11 -23.93
N LYS A 17 1.92 57.99 -24.70
CA LYS A 17 2.62 56.74 -24.97
C LYS A 17 3.23 56.10 -23.71
N MET A 18 3.72 56.92 -22.77
CA MET A 18 4.26 56.45 -21.48
C MET A 18 3.16 56.03 -20.48
N LYS A 19 1.95 56.59 -20.58
CA LYS A 19 0.79 56.19 -19.75
C LYS A 19 0.19 54.86 -20.23
N GLU A 20 0.21 54.61 -21.52
CA GLU A 20 -0.29 53.38 -22.15
C GLU A 20 0.64 52.18 -21.91
N SER A 21 1.97 52.37 -22.01
CA SER A 21 2.94 51.31 -21.69
C SER A 21 2.92 50.89 -20.21
N LYS A 22 2.76 51.84 -19.28
CA LYS A 22 2.61 51.55 -17.84
C LYS A 22 1.35 50.74 -17.54
N ARG A 23 0.25 50.98 -18.28
CA ARG A 23 -1.00 50.21 -18.15
C ARG A 23 -0.84 48.78 -18.68
N ILE A 24 -0.16 48.61 -19.81
CA ILE A 24 0.12 47.29 -20.39
C ILE A 24 1.04 46.48 -19.46
N LEU A 25 2.08 47.10 -18.90
CA LEU A 25 2.98 46.44 -17.93
C LEU A 25 2.23 46.04 -16.65
N ALA A 26 1.35 46.90 -16.14
CA ALA A 26 0.53 46.58 -14.97
C ALA A 26 -0.43 45.40 -15.24
N LEU A 27 -1.10 45.39 -16.40
CA LEU A 27 -1.98 44.28 -16.80
C LEU A 27 -1.20 42.97 -16.99
N SER A 28 -0.02 43.03 -17.61
CA SER A 28 0.86 41.86 -17.77
C SER A 28 1.28 41.29 -16.41
N MET A 29 1.62 42.14 -15.44
CA MET A 29 1.96 41.71 -14.08
C MET A 29 0.76 41.10 -13.36
N ILE A 30 -0.42 41.69 -13.49
CA ILE A 30 -1.67 41.17 -12.90
C ILE A 30 -2.00 39.79 -13.46
N ILE A 31 -1.91 39.60 -14.78
CA ILE A 31 -2.15 38.32 -15.44
C ILE A 31 -1.13 37.27 -15.00
N LEU A 32 0.15 37.64 -14.89
CA LEU A 32 1.19 36.76 -14.39
C LEU A 32 0.90 36.28 -12.97
N ILE A 33 0.51 37.20 -12.08
CA ILE A 33 0.17 36.90 -10.68
C ILE A 33 -1.07 35.99 -10.60
N LEU A 34 -2.13 36.30 -11.36
CA LEU A 34 -3.33 35.47 -11.45
C LEU A 34 -3.02 34.05 -11.93
N THR A 35 -2.20 33.93 -12.98
CA THR A 35 -1.78 32.63 -13.52
C THR A 35 -0.98 31.86 -12.48
N ALA A 36 -0.06 32.52 -11.78
CA ALA A 36 0.72 31.90 -10.70
C ALA A 36 -0.19 31.37 -9.57
N ILE A 37 -1.21 32.14 -9.15
CA ILE A 37 -2.17 31.71 -8.14
C ILE A 37 -2.95 30.47 -8.59
N ILE A 38 -3.40 30.44 -9.85
CA ILE A 38 -4.12 29.29 -10.41
C ILE A 38 -3.24 28.03 -10.42
N VAL A 39 -1.98 28.16 -10.82
CA VAL A 39 -1.02 27.04 -10.83
C VAL A 39 -0.77 26.54 -9.40
N VAL A 40 -0.58 27.44 -8.44
CA VAL A 40 -0.40 27.07 -7.03
C VAL A 40 -1.65 26.38 -6.48
N GLY A 41 -2.85 26.91 -6.77
CA GLY A 41 -4.11 26.30 -6.37
C GLY A 41 -4.30 24.89 -6.95
N ALA A 42 -4.08 24.72 -8.25
CA ALA A 42 -4.21 23.44 -8.94
C ALA A 42 -3.22 22.39 -8.40
N THR A 43 -1.98 22.78 -8.15
CA THR A 43 -0.96 21.88 -7.57
C THR A 43 -1.30 21.47 -6.14
N LEU A 44 -1.78 22.40 -5.29
CA LEU A 44 -2.25 22.09 -3.94
C LEU A 44 -3.44 21.12 -3.95
N ILE A 45 -4.42 21.33 -4.83
CA ILE A 45 -5.58 20.44 -4.97
C ILE A 45 -5.13 19.05 -5.47
N GLY A 46 -4.23 19.01 -6.45
CA GLY A 46 -3.65 17.78 -6.97
C GLY A 46 -2.97 16.95 -5.87
N VAL A 47 -2.12 17.58 -5.06
CA VAL A 47 -1.40 16.95 -3.93
C VAL A 47 -2.34 16.50 -2.82
N TYR A 48 -3.40 17.27 -2.54
CA TYR A 48 -4.40 16.89 -1.54
C TYR A 48 -5.22 15.67 -1.97
N MET A 49 -5.55 15.57 -3.26
CA MET A 49 -6.33 14.44 -3.79
C MET A 49 -5.54 13.13 -3.81
N THR A 50 -4.22 13.16 -4.01
CA THR A 50 -3.37 11.95 -3.98
C THR A 50 -3.25 11.33 -2.58
N GLN A 51 -3.56 12.07 -1.51
CA GLN A 51 -3.46 11.54 -0.12
C GLN A 51 -4.64 10.67 0.32
N LYS A 52 -5.71 10.53 -0.46
CA LYS A 52 -6.89 9.75 -0.05
C LYS A 52 -6.68 8.23 -0.05
N TYR A 53 -5.56 7.74 -0.60
CA TYR A 53 -5.24 6.32 -0.62
C TYR A 53 -3.95 6.07 0.15
N THR A 54 -4.06 5.30 1.24
CA THR A 54 -2.88 4.88 2.00
C THR A 54 -2.36 3.58 1.41
N GLU A 55 -1.23 3.67 0.71
CA GLU A 55 -0.41 2.53 0.36
C GLU A 55 0.80 2.51 1.30
N ALA A 56 1.00 1.40 2.00
CA ALA A 56 2.12 1.25 2.92
C ALA A 56 2.90 -0.01 2.57
N VAL A 57 4.20 0.15 2.31
CA VAL A 57 5.13 -0.96 2.11
C VAL A 57 6.21 -0.88 3.19
N VAL A 58 6.36 -1.94 3.97
CA VAL A 58 7.40 -2.05 5.00
C VAL A 58 8.19 -3.32 4.81
N GLN A 59 9.51 -3.17 4.78
CA GLN A 59 10.45 -4.29 4.75
C GLN A 59 11.15 -4.37 6.10
N MET A 60 11.33 -5.58 6.60
CA MET A 60 12.03 -5.85 7.85
C MET A 60 12.92 -7.07 7.69
N ALA A 61 14.10 -7.02 8.30
CA ALA A 61 15.01 -8.14 8.42
C ALA A 61 15.18 -8.47 9.91
N LEU A 62 14.88 -9.71 10.27
CA LEU A 62 14.82 -10.20 11.65
C LEU A 62 15.69 -11.44 11.79
N SER A 63 16.25 -11.65 12.98
CA SER A 63 17.02 -12.87 13.29
C SER A 63 16.14 -13.91 13.95
N GLY A 64 16.01 -15.06 13.29
CA GLY A 64 15.53 -16.42 13.64
C GLY A 64 15.70 -16.83 15.10
N GLN A 65 14.78 -17.66 15.65
CA GLN A 65 14.92 -18.21 17.01
C GLN A 65 16.16 -19.12 17.06
N ASN A 66 16.54 -19.65 15.89
CA ASN A 66 17.71 -20.48 15.64
C ASN A 66 18.83 -19.72 14.91
N GLY A 67 18.80 -18.38 14.87
CA GLY A 67 19.80 -17.55 14.16
C GLY A 67 19.60 -17.43 12.64
N GLU A 68 18.53 -18.01 12.09
CA GLU A 68 18.06 -17.84 10.71
C GLU A 68 17.88 -16.35 10.34
N LYS A 69 18.12 -15.92 9.10
CA LYS A 69 17.73 -14.57 8.67
C LYS A 69 16.33 -14.63 8.07
N VAL A 70 15.38 -13.90 8.64
CA VAL A 70 14.02 -13.77 8.11
C VAL A 70 13.84 -12.40 7.51
N GLN A 71 13.50 -12.35 6.23
CA GLN A 71 13.06 -11.14 5.57
C GLN A 71 11.54 -11.17 5.49
N GLN A 72 10.91 -10.09 5.92
CA GLN A 72 9.47 -9.95 5.82
C GLN A 72 9.13 -8.62 5.15
N THR A 73 8.25 -8.68 4.17
CA THR A 73 7.69 -7.52 3.49
C THR A 73 6.19 -7.49 3.73
N VAL A 74 5.69 -6.34 4.15
CA VAL A 74 4.26 -6.08 4.34
C VAL A 74 3.84 -5.02 3.37
N MET A 75 2.81 -5.29 2.58
CA MET A 75 2.20 -4.33 1.67
C MET A 75 0.73 -4.18 2.06
N VAL A 76 0.27 -2.96 2.23
CA VAL A 76 -1.12 -2.68 2.57
C VAL A 76 -1.65 -1.64 1.61
N SER A 77 -2.81 -1.92 1.03
CA SER A 77 -3.54 -0.97 0.17
C SER A 77 -4.93 -0.77 0.73
N ASP A 78 -5.19 0.43 1.23
CA ASP A 78 -6.53 0.84 1.67
C ASP A 78 -7.51 0.92 0.49
N LYS A 79 -6.99 1.25 -0.71
CA LYS A 79 -7.77 1.33 -1.95
C LYS A 79 -8.31 -0.03 -2.37
N GLU A 80 -7.44 -1.04 -2.39
CA GLU A 80 -7.82 -2.40 -2.80
C GLU A 80 -8.39 -3.21 -1.62
N ASN A 81 -8.35 -2.65 -0.40
CA ASN A 81 -8.78 -3.29 0.85
C ASN A 81 -8.05 -4.63 1.09
N ILE A 82 -6.73 -4.64 0.89
CA ILE A 82 -5.89 -5.84 1.00
C ILE A 82 -4.65 -5.60 1.86
N ALA A 83 -4.16 -6.67 2.49
CA ALA A 83 -2.84 -6.73 3.11
C ALA A 83 -2.08 -7.97 2.67
N LEU A 84 -0.87 -7.79 2.16
CA LEU A 84 0.03 -8.85 1.68
C LEU A 84 1.23 -8.95 2.62
N PHE A 85 1.53 -10.16 3.05
CA PHE A 85 2.69 -10.49 3.87
C PHE A 85 3.54 -11.49 3.11
N TYR A 86 4.71 -11.06 2.68
CA TYR A 86 5.73 -11.93 2.13
C TYR A 86 6.76 -12.23 3.19
N VAL A 87 6.97 -13.51 3.49
CA VAL A 87 7.97 -13.99 4.44
C VAL A 87 8.96 -14.85 3.69
N LYS A 88 10.24 -14.56 3.85
CA LYS A 88 11.34 -15.31 3.25
C LYS A 88 12.35 -15.67 4.33
N THR A 89 12.61 -16.97 4.46
CA THR A 89 13.71 -17.53 5.24
C THR A 89 14.82 -17.96 4.28
N ASN A 90 15.87 -18.63 4.77
CA ASN A 90 17.02 -19.00 3.95
C ASN A 90 16.64 -19.81 2.69
N ASN A 91 15.78 -20.83 2.84
CA ASN A 91 15.43 -21.75 1.76
C ASN A 91 13.94 -21.77 1.41
N GLU A 92 13.10 -21.08 2.18
CA GLU A 92 11.65 -21.10 2.00
C GLU A 92 11.09 -19.70 1.90
N SER A 93 10.02 -19.55 1.12
CA SER A 93 9.23 -18.32 1.14
C SER A 93 7.75 -18.62 1.06
N SER A 94 6.98 -17.78 1.72
CA SER A 94 5.54 -17.89 1.82
C SER A 94 4.90 -16.52 1.73
N THR A 95 3.71 -16.48 1.17
CA THR A 95 2.90 -15.29 1.00
C THR A 95 1.55 -15.51 1.66
N ILE A 96 1.13 -14.55 2.47
CA ILE A 96 -0.22 -14.49 3.06
C ILE A 96 -0.89 -13.24 2.52
N LEU A 97 -2.03 -13.39 1.87
CA LEU A 97 -2.87 -12.30 1.38
C LEU A 97 -4.16 -12.28 2.19
N TYR A 98 -4.46 -11.14 2.80
CA TYR A 98 -5.77 -10.83 3.36
C TYR A 98 -6.51 -9.98 2.33
N ASP A 99 -7.57 -10.53 1.74
CA ASP A 99 -8.51 -9.82 0.89
C ASP A 99 -9.78 -9.55 1.69
N TYR A 100 -9.87 -8.36 2.28
CA TYR A 100 -11.01 -7.96 3.09
C TYR A 100 -12.25 -7.62 2.25
N LYS A 101 -12.10 -7.49 0.92
CA LYS A 101 -13.22 -7.27 0.00
C LYS A 101 -13.93 -8.59 -0.32
N GLN A 102 -13.17 -9.66 -0.51
CA GLN A 102 -13.68 -11.02 -0.73
C GLN A 102 -13.90 -11.80 0.58
N GLU A 103 -13.47 -11.23 1.71
CA GLU A 103 -13.47 -11.89 3.03
C GLU A 103 -12.64 -13.18 3.06
N LEU A 104 -11.51 -13.19 2.34
CA LEU A 104 -10.63 -14.37 2.19
C LEU A 104 -9.21 -14.10 2.68
N ILE A 105 -8.61 -15.13 3.26
CA ILE A 105 -7.17 -15.22 3.52
C ILE A 105 -6.62 -16.26 2.56
N THR A 106 -5.61 -15.91 1.77
CA THR A 106 -4.90 -16.83 0.90
C THR A 106 -3.50 -17.07 1.43
N PHE A 107 -3.09 -18.32 1.53
CA PHE A 107 -1.75 -18.73 1.90
C PHE A 107 -1.12 -19.53 0.77
N ARG A 108 0.08 -19.10 0.35
CA ARG A 108 0.86 -19.78 -0.67
C ARG A 108 2.31 -19.91 -0.22
N GLN A 109 2.83 -21.13 -0.27
CA GLN A 109 4.27 -21.39 -0.21
C GLN A 109 4.83 -21.48 -1.63
N MET A 110 5.99 -20.87 -1.90
CA MET A 110 6.52 -20.68 -3.26
C MET A 110 6.67 -21.99 -4.06
N ASN A 111 7.06 -23.08 -3.39
CA ASN A 111 7.33 -24.37 -4.02
C ASN A 111 6.23 -25.41 -3.73
N SER A 112 5.05 -24.98 -3.26
CA SER A 112 3.93 -25.90 -3.03
C SER A 112 3.04 -25.94 -4.27
N GLU A 113 2.62 -27.15 -4.65
CA GLU A 113 1.58 -27.36 -5.65
C GLU A 113 0.18 -26.99 -5.12
N LYS A 114 0.08 -26.68 -3.82
CA LYS A 114 -1.17 -26.30 -3.17
C LYS A 114 -1.15 -24.85 -2.72
N CYS A 115 -2.28 -24.19 -2.95
CA CYS A 115 -2.60 -22.88 -2.40
C CYS A 115 -3.84 -23.02 -1.51
N TYR A 116 -3.83 -22.38 -0.35
CA TYR A 116 -4.91 -22.52 0.62
C TYR A 116 -5.68 -21.22 0.77
N ILE A 117 -7.00 -21.32 0.80
CA ILE A 117 -7.89 -20.19 1.08
C ILE A 117 -8.74 -20.46 2.32
N MET A 118 -9.00 -19.41 3.09
CA MET A 118 -9.73 -19.48 4.35
C MET A 118 -10.68 -18.29 4.43
N ASN A 119 -11.85 -18.47 5.04
CA ASN A 119 -12.73 -17.33 5.28
C ASN A 119 -12.23 -16.49 6.46
N ILE A 120 -12.09 -15.17 6.27
CA ILE A 120 -11.63 -14.24 7.31
C ILE A 120 -12.47 -14.36 8.59
N ASN A 121 -13.79 -14.51 8.46
CA ASN A 121 -14.72 -14.55 9.60
C ASN A 121 -14.59 -15.82 10.45
N GLN A 122 -13.95 -16.86 9.93
CA GLN A 122 -13.68 -18.10 10.66
C GLN A 122 -12.34 -18.05 11.42
N THR A 123 -11.67 -16.89 11.40
CA THR A 123 -10.35 -16.67 11.99
C THR A 123 -10.39 -15.44 12.88
N ASN A 124 -9.50 -15.34 13.88
CA ASN A 124 -9.34 -14.09 14.64
C ASN A 124 -8.42 -13.12 13.87
N ALA A 125 -8.67 -12.91 12.58
CA ALA A 125 -7.88 -12.02 11.74
C ALA A 125 -7.99 -10.56 12.22
N PRO A 126 -6.89 -9.80 12.22
CA PRO A 126 -6.93 -8.38 12.52
C PRO A 126 -7.67 -7.61 11.42
N LYS A 127 -8.22 -6.44 11.74
CA LYS A 127 -8.79 -5.54 10.71
C LYS A 127 -7.66 -4.85 9.95
N LEU A 128 -7.92 -4.44 8.70
CA LEU A 128 -6.94 -3.71 7.88
C LEU A 128 -6.35 -2.48 8.59
N LYS A 129 -7.21 -1.71 9.28
CA LYS A 129 -6.80 -0.53 10.05
C LYS A 129 -5.83 -0.87 11.18
N ASP A 130 -5.99 -2.03 11.81
CA ASP A 130 -5.11 -2.47 12.90
C ASP A 130 -3.71 -2.79 12.34
N ILE A 131 -3.64 -3.46 11.18
CA ILE A 131 -2.39 -3.72 10.45
C ILE A 131 -1.69 -2.40 10.09
N LEU A 132 -2.42 -1.43 9.53
CA LEU A 132 -1.88 -0.10 9.21
C LEU A 132 -1.34 0.63 10.43
N ASN A 133 -2.04 0.55 11.56
CA ASN A 133 -1.59 1.17 12.80
C ASN A 133 -0.32 0.49 13.35
N ASP A 134 -0.23 -0.83 13.25
CA ASP A 134 0.96 -1.57 13.68
C ASP A 134 2.15 -1.27 12.77
N ILE A 135 1.95 -1.13 11.46
CA ILE A 135 2.96 -0.63 10.51
C ILE A 135 3.46 0.76 10.92
N LYS A 136 2.56 1.71 11.18
CA LYS A 136 2.91 3.08 11.57
C LYS A 136 3.68 3.09 12.90
N ARG A 137 3.25 2.28 13.87
CA ARG A 137 3.93 2.15 15.16
C ARG A 137 5.33 1.57 14.98
N PHE A 138 5.47 0.53 14.17
CA PHE A 138 6.76 -0.07 13.86
C PHE A 138 7.72 0.95 13.23
N GLN A 139 7.27 1.70 12.22
CA GLN A 139 8.10 2.75 11.61
C GLN A 139 8.52 3.84 12.61
N ALA A 140 7.65 4.20 13.55
CA ALA A 140 7.93 5.26 14.52
C ALA A 140 8.82 4.83 15.69
N THR A 141 8.74 3.57 16.12
CA THR A 141 9.32 3.13 17.40
C THR A 141 10.19 1.87 17.29
N ASN A 142 10.20 1.20 16.14
CA ASN A 142 10.65 -0.20 16.01
C ASN A 142 9.97 -1.17 17.00
N THR A 143 8.83 -0.78 17.59
CA THR A 143 8.07 -1.60 18.55
C THR A 143 6.74 -2.05 18.00
N THR A 144 6.23 -3.13 18.57
CA THR A 144 5.31 -4.03 17.91
C THR A 144 4.40 -4.74 18.91
N ARG A 145 3.18 -5.12 18.52
CA ARG A 145 2.23 -5.82 19.41
C ARG A 145 2.44 -7.32 19.33
N LEU A 146 2.63 -7.96 20.49
CA LEU A 146 2.81 -9.40 20.62
C LEU A 146 1.45 -10.07 20.89
N ASN A 147 0.89 -10.75 19.88
CA ASN A 147 -0.24 -11.66 20.09
C ASN A 147 0.23 -13.09 19.78
N ASN A 148 0.18 -13.98 20.77
CA ASN A 148 0.52 -15.39 20.60
C ASN A 148 -0.73 -16.17 20.18
N ILE A 149 -0.83 -16.58 18.91
CA ILE A 149 -1.91 -17.46 18.48
C ILE A 149 -1.36 -18.56 17.56
N ASN A 150 -1.55 -19.81 17.98
CA ASN A 150 -1.21 -21.00 17.22
C ASN A 150 -2.47 -21.51 16.53
N TYR A 151 -2.38 -21.73 15.22
CA TYR A 151 -3.49 -22.25 14.42
C TYR A 151 -3.03 -23.48 13.63
N ASN A 152 -3.90 -24.48 13.56
CA ASN A 152 -3.73 -25.61 12.67
C ASN A 152 -4.52 -25.35 11.39
N LEU A 153 -3.92 -25.64 10.24
CA LEU A 153 -4.60 -25.60 8.95
C LEU A 153 -5.15 -26.99 8.64
N LEU A 154 -6.46 -27.10 8.43
CA LEU A 154 -7.10 -28.33 7.98
C LEU A 154 -7.52 -28.15 6.52
N GLU A 155 -6.91 -28.93 5.63
CA GLU A 155 -7.26 -28.96 4.20
C GLU A 155 -8.68 -29.49 4.01
N GLY A 156 -9.46 -28.79 3.21
CA GLY A 156 -10.81 -29.13 2.80
C GLY A 156 -10.87 -29.48 1.32
N GLU A 157 -12.01 -29.20 0.69
CA GLU A 157 -12.23 -29.48 -0.73
C GLU A 157 -11.50 -28.48 -1.65
N GLU A 158 -11.27 -28.90 -2.90
CA GLU A 158 -10.75 -28.02 -3.94
C GLU A 158 -11.71 -26.85 -4.17
N ALA A 159 -11.15 -25.64 -4.24
CA ALA A 159 -11.90 -24.41 -4.40
C ALA A 159 -12.13 -24.07 -5.88
N ASP A 160 -13.33 -23.59 -6.18
CA ASP A 160 -13.70 -23.05 -7.48
C ASP A 160 -13.01 -21.69 -7.72
N ASN A 161 -11.96 -21.69 -8.55
CA ASN A 161 -11.13 -20.52 -8.85
C ASN A 161 -11.88 -19.36 -9.55
N ILE A 162 -13.07 -19.59 -10.09
CA ILE A 162 -13.87 -18.56 -10.78
C ILE A 162 -14.40 -17.52 -9.77
N LYS A 163 -14.55 -17.90 -8.50
CA LYS A 163 -15.23 -17.09 -7.47
C LYS A 163 -14.29 -16.37 -6.49
N LEU A 164 -12.98 -16.56 -6.61
CA LEU A 164 -12.00 -16.11 -5.61
C LEU A 164 -11.43 -14.72 -5.87
N GLY A 165 -11.68 -14.15 -7.04
CA GLY A 165 -11.18 -12.84 -7.45
C GLY A 165 -9.78 -12.87 -8.09
N ILE A 166 -9.41 -11.74 -8.69
CA ILE A 166 -8.20 -11.62 -9.51
C ILE A 166 -6.93 -11.79 -8.67
N THR A 167 -6.86 -11.18 -7.48
CA THR A 167 -5.66 -11.20 -6.64
C THR A 167 -5.31 -12.60 -6.18
N VAL A 168 -6.30 -13.41 -5.79
CA VAL A 168 -6.12 -14.81 -5.42
C VAL A 168 -5.66 -15.64 -6.63
N ASN A 169 -6.28 -15.44 -7.80
CA ASN A 169 -5.90 -16.16 -9.01
C ASN A 169 -4.47 -15.83 -9.48
N ILE A 170 -4.03 -14.59 -9.33
CA ILE A 170 -2.64 -14.20 -9.61
C ILE A 170 -1.72 -14.84 -8.57
N LEU A 171 -2.09 -14.78 -7.29
CA LEU A 171 -1.26 -15.33 -6.24
C LEU A 171 -1.14 -16.86 -6.36
N CYS A 172 -2.12 -17.57 -6.91
CA CYS A 172 -2.15 -19.05 -6.92
C CYS A 172 -2.19 -19.64 -8.33
N SER A 173 -1.68 -18.92 -9.33
CA SER A 173 -1.82 -19.26 -10.76
C SER A 173 -1.29 -20.63 -11.19
N ASP A 174 -0.33 -21.19 -10.46
CA ASP A 174 0.42 -22.42 -10.73
C ASP A 174 0.23 -23.47 -9.63
N SER A 175 -0.79 -23.31 -8.79
CA SER A 175 -1.12 -24.23 -7.70
C SER A 175 -2.61 -24.57 -7.73
N THR A 176 -2.96 -25.77 -7.30
CA THR A 176 -4.36 -26.12 -7.05
C THR A 176 -4.83 -25.45 -5.76
N ILE A 177 -6.01 -24.83 -5.80
CA ILE A 177 -6.54 -24.05 -4.68
C ILE A 177 -7.44 -24.94 -3.83
N TYR A 178 -7.23 -24.97 -2.51
CA TYR A 178 -8.05 -25.73 -1.57
C TYR A 178 -8.62 -24.81 -0.49
N TRP A 179 -9.86 -25.07 -0.09
CA TRP A 179 -10.39 -24.51 1.14
C TRP A 179 -9.64 -25.06 2.34
N ALA A 180 -9.50 -24.24 3.37
CA ALA A 180 -8.95 -24.67 4.63
C ALA A 180 -9.64 -24.01 5.81
N THR A 181 -9.64 -24.71 6.94
CA THR A 181 -10.17 -24.19 8.21
C THR A 181 -9.06 -24.11 9.25
N MET A 182 -9.12 -23.08 10.09
CA MET A 182 -8.16 -22.88 11.17
C MET A 182 -8.72 -23.47 12.47
N SER A 183 -8.09 -24.52 13.00
CA SER A 183 -8.46 -25.13 14.29
C SER A 183 -7.44 -24.77 15.38
N LYS A 184 -7.93 -24.43 16.58
CA LYS A 184 -7.06 -24.11 17.73
C LYS A 184 -6.47 -25.41 18.28
N SER A 185 -5.14 -25.53 18.25
CA SER A 185 -4.43 -26.74 18.65
C SER A 185 -4.57 -27.04 20.14
N GLU A 186 -5.26 -28.13 20.51
CA GLU A 186 -5.00 -28.79 21.80
C GLU A 186 -4.32 -30.16 21.64
N HIS A 187 -4.89 -31.21 21.03
CA HIS A 187 -4.22 -32.53 21.06
C HIS A 187 -4.55 -33.45 19.87
N LEU A 188 -4.00 -33.23 18.67
CA LEU A 188 -3.98 -34.28 17.65
C LEU A 188 -2.63 -34.31 16.91
N ARG A 189 -2.01 -35.49 16.93
CA ARG A 189 -0.79 -35.80 16.18
C ARG A 189 -1.12 -35.79 14.69
N TRP A 190 -0.30 -35.10 13.89
CA TRP A 190 0.44 -35.39 12.61
C TRP A 190 0.98 -34.01 12.16
N LYS A 191 2.26 -33.85 11.72
CA LYS A 191 3.01 -32.60 12.02
C LYS A 191 3.34 -31.72 10.81
N ILE A 192 2.58 -30.63 10.77
CA ILE A 192 2.75 -29.40 9.99
C ILE A 192 2.60 -28.24 11.00
N ILE A 193 3.56 -27.34 11.20
CA ILE A 193 3.57 -26.31 12.25
C ILE A 193 3.75 -24.96 11.56
N ILE A 194 2.76 -24.07 11.37
CA ILE A 194 2.85 -22.69 10.77
C ILE A 194 2.96 -21.59 11.84
N PRO A 195 3.86 -20.58 11.77
CA PRO A 195 3.97 -19.53 12.75
C PRO A 195 3.82 -18.17 12.10
N PHE A 196 3.67 -17.17 12.92
CA PHE A 196 3.97 -15.83 12.49
C PHE A 196 4.09 -14.99 13.73
N LYS A 197 4.78 -13.87 13.58
CA LYS A 197 4.64 -12.74 14.46
C LYS A 197 4.97 -11.51 13.64
N ILE A 198 3.92 -10.85 13.17
CA ILE A 198 4.07 -9.66 12.36
C ILE A 198 4.32 -8.52 13.34
N PHE A 199 5.54 -7.98 13.24
CA PHE A 199 6.11 -7.00 14.16
C PHE A 199 6.40 -7.67 15.53
N GLY A 200 7.65 -8.11 15.78
CA GLY A 200 8.13 -8.59 17.11
C GLY A 200 8.47 -10.09 17.26
N PHE A 201 8.31 -10.86 16.18
CA PHE A 201 8.84 -12.20 15.80
C PHE A 201 8.91 -13.35 16.88
N GLN A 202 8.51 -14.64 16.68
CA GLN A 202 9.22 -15.64 15.86
C GLN A 202 8.65 -17.10 15.79
N GLY A 203 8.60 -17.70 14.57
CA GLY A 203 8.90 -19.12 14.17
C GLY A 203 7.92 -20.28 14.53
N SER A 204 7.71 -21.40 13.80
CA SER A 204 8.17 -22.05 12.51
C SER A 204 6.97 -22.54 11.62
N ILE A 205 7.10 -22.63 10.23
CA ILE A 205 6.14 -23.23 9.20
C ILE A 205 6.62 -24.63 8.88
N THR A 206 5.80 -25.66 9.02
CA THR A 206 6.05 -27.05 8.66
C THR A 206 4.80 -27.43 7.91
N LEU A 207 4.94 -28.03 6.73
CA LEU A 207 3.93 -28.76 5.97
C LEU A 207 4.46 -30.20 5.72
N GLU A 208 3.59 -31.19 5.75
CA GLU A 208 3.68 -32.66 5.65
C GLU A 208 2.43 -33.05 4.86
N ILE A 209 2.46 -32.75 3.57
CA ILE A 209 1.46 -33.28 2.64
C ILE A 209 1.93 -34.69 2.30
N LEU A 210 1.02 -35.64 2.46
CA LEU A 210 1.19 -37.07 2.19
C LEU A 210 1.80 -37.34 0.81
#